data_AF-A0A8I2B7N2-F1
#
_entry.id   AF-A0A8I2B7N2-F1
#
_cell.length_a   1.000
_cell.length_b   1.000
_cell.length_c   1.000
_cell.angle_alpha   90.00
_cell.angle_beta   90.00
_cell.angle_gamma   90.00
#
_symmetry.space_group_name_H-M   'P 1'
#
loop_
_entity.id
_entity.type
_entity.pdbx_description
1 polymer ?
#
loop_
_entity_poly.entity_id
_entity_poly.type
_entity_poly.pdbx_seq_one_letter_code
_entity_poly.pdbx_strand_id
1 'polypeptide(L)' 'MIKGIPWEGKGFITKLEISIDGGITWLNAMLESAKNAGYGWQSWSYEWSGLYWTKVNIRL' A
#
# COMPACT_ATOMS: atom_id res chain seq x y z
N MET A 1 -1.05 -1.20 12.49
CA MET A 1 -1.43 -0.50 11.25
C MET A 1 -0.19 -0.16 10.45
N ILE A 2 -0.18 -0.46 9.15
CA ILE A 2 0.90 -0.14 8.22
C ILE A 2 0.41 1.01 7.34
N LYS A 3 1.25 2.04 7.12
CA LYS A 3 0.90 3.22 6.32
C LYS A 3 2.07 3.61 5.43
N GLY A 4 1.78 4.26 4.32
CA GLY A 4 2.80 4.84 3.46
C GLY A 4 2.23 5.79 2.43
N ILE A 5 3.15 6.38 1.66
CA ILE A 5 2.84 7.28 0.55
C ILE A 5 3.70 6.86 -0.66
N PRO A 6 3.15 6.06 -1.57
CA PRO A 6 3.80 5.66 -2.79
C PRO A 6 3.76 6.80 -3.79
N TRP A 7 4.67 6.72 -4.75
CA TRP A 7 4.81 7.71 -5.79
C TRP A 7 4.84 7.00 -7.14
N GLU A 8 4.05 7.52 -8.07
CA GLU A 8 3.97 7.04 -9.44
C GLU A 8 4.06 8.28 -10.35
N GLY A 9 5.10 8.32 -11.18
CA GLY A 9 5.48 9.53 -11.92
C GLY A 9 4.65 9.79 -13.19
N LYS A 10 3.74 8.88 -13.57
CA LYS A 10 3.01 8.92 -14.85
C LYS A 10 1.49 8.80 -14.71
N GLY A 11 0.92 8.91 -13.51
CA GLY A 11 -0.51 8.73 -13.29
C GLY A 11 -0.92 8.55 -11.81
N PHE A 12 -1.90 7.68 -11.58
CA PHE A 12 -2.46 7.37 -10.27
C PHE A 12 -2.20 5.93 -9.89
N ILE A 13 -2.00 5.70 -8.60
CA ILE A 13 -1.86 4.36 -8.05
C ILE A 13 -3.25 3.77 -7.92
N THR A 14 -3.55 2.80 -8.77
CA THR A 14 -4.85 2.13 -8.81
C THR A 14 -4.90 0.91 -7.91
N LYS A 15 -3.73 0.38 -7.52
CA LYS A 15 -3.61 -0.81 -6.69
C LYS A 15 -2.33 -0.74 -5.86
N LEU A 16 -2.41 -1.22 -4.63
CA LEU A 16 -1.26 -1.48 -3.78
C LEU A 16 -1.52 -2.76 -3.02
N GLU A 17 -0.52 -3.65 -3.01
CA GLU A 17 -0.64 -4.94 -2.37
C GLU A 17 0.47 -5.16 -1.34
N ILE A 18 0.11 -5.88 -0.28
CA ILE A 18 0.99 -6.22 0.83
C ILE A 18 1.06 -7.72 0.97
N SER A 19 2.25 -8.23 1.23
CA SER A 19 2.50 -9.62 1.57
C SER A 19 3.25 -9.73 2.90
N ILE A 20 2.75 -10.62 3.74
CA ILE A 20 3.26 -10.89 5.10
C ILE A 20 3.90 -12.29 5.20
N ASP A 21 3.82 -13.07 4.13
CA ASP A 21 4.27 -14.47 4.03
C ASP A 21 5.45 -14.63 3.05
N GLY A 22 6.22 -13.56 2.87
CA GLY A 22 7.40 -13.58 2.00
C GLY A 22 7.12 -13.42 0.50
N GLY A 23 5.92 -12.99 0.12
CA GLY A 23 5.53 -12.75 -1.27
C GLY A 23 4.68 -13.87 -1.89
N ILE A 24 4.19 -14.81 -1.09
CA ILE A 24 3.38 -15.95 -1.54
C ILE A 24 1.94 -15.50 -1.79
N THR A 25 1.34 -14.81 -0.81
CA THR A 25 0.00 -14.21 -0.93
C THR A 25 0.07 -12.69 -0.85
N TRP A 26 -0.89 -12.05 -1.50
CA TRP A 26 -0.95 -10.59 -1.65
C TRP A 26 -2.36 -10.09 -1.30
N LEU A 27 -2.41 -9.09 -0.44
CA LEU A 27 -3.65 -8.49 0.05
C LEU A 27 -3.72 -7.02 -0.39
N ASN A 28 -4.88 -6.59 -0.86
CA ASN A 28 -5.06 -5.19 -1.25
C ASN A 28 -5.00 -4.28 -0.02
N ALA A 29 -4.21 -3.21 -0.12
CA ALA A 29 -4.22 -2.12 0.84
C ALA A 29 -5.36 -1.14 0.52
N MET A 30 -5.81 -0.42 1.54
CA MET A 30 -6.78 0.65 1.36
C MET A 30 -6.05 1.88 0.84
N LEU A 31 -6.32 2.24 -0.42
CA LEU A 31 -5.89 3.49 -1.03
C LEU A 31 -6.86 4.61 -0.61
N GLU A 32 -6.32 5.72 -0.12
CA GLU A 32 -7.12 6.92 0.11
C GLU A 32 -7.39 7.63 -1.22
N SER A 33 -8.48 8.39 -1.30
CA SER A 33 -8.78 9.18 -2.50
C SER A 33 -7.66 10.20 -2.76
N ALA A 34 -7.14 10.22 -3.98
CA ALA A 34 -6.18 11.23 -4.40
C ALA A 34 -6.81 12.61 -4.24
N LYS A 35 -6.21 13.46 -3.39
CA LYS A 35 -6.78 14.79 -3.08
C LYS A 35 -6.74 15.76 -4.27
N ASN A 36 -5.91 15.49 -5.27
CA ASN A 36 -5.75 16.32 -6.46
C ASN A 36 -5.85 15.47 -7.73
N ALA A 37 -6.60 15.97 -8.72
CA ALA A 37 -6.69 15.39 -10.05
C ALA A 37 -5.36 15.60 -10.81
N GLY A 38 -4.36 14.76 -10.54
CA GLY A 38 -3.11 14.67 -11.31
C GLY A 38 -1.90 14.43 -10.42
N TYR A 39 -1.17 13.34 -10.67
CA TYR A 39 0.17 13.01 -10.15
C TYR A 39 0.38 13.23 -8.64
N GLY A 40 -0.70 13.18 -7.86
CA GLY A 40 -0.70 13.54 -6.46
C GLY A 40 -0.28 12.34 -5.60
N TRP A 41 0.44 12.64 -4.52
CA TRP A 41 0.70 11.68 -3.45
C TRP A 41 -0.61 11.05 -2.97
N GLN A 42 -0.66 9.71 -3.01
CA GLN A 42 -1.83 8.95 -2.58
C GLN A 42 -1.45 8.15 -1.34
N SER A 43 -2.03 8.51 -0.20
CA SER A 43 -1.84 7.75 1.03
C SER A 43 -2.46 6.37 0.91
N TRP A 44 -1.88 5.38 1.59
CA TRP A 44 -2.51 4.10 1.82
C TRP A 44 -2.34 3.65 3.24
N SER A 45 -3.20 2.71 3.63
CA SER A 45 -3.06 1.99 4.87
C SER A 45 -3.51 0.55 4.76
N TYR A 46 -2.99 -0.26 5.67
CA TYR A 46 -3.41 -1.63 5.86
C TYR A 46 -3.52 -1.94 7.35
N GLU A 47 -4.67 -2.47 7.75
CA GLU A 47 -4.89 -2.92 9.12
C GLU A 47 -4.12 -4.21 9.37
N TRP A 48 -3.25 -4.17 10.37
CA TRP A 48 -2.40 -5.28 10.75
C TRP A 48 -2.76 -5.75 12.14
N SER A 49 -3.01 -7.05 12.27
CA SER A 49 -3.39 -7.73 13.52
C SER A 49 -2.34 -8.71 14.03
N GLY A 50 -1.15 -8.77 13.44
CA GLY A 50 -0.10 -9.69 13.88
C GLY A 50 0.47 -9.32 15.24
N LEU A 51 0.80 -10.36 16.02
CA LEU A 51 1.30 -10.25 17.39
C LEU A 51 2.83 -10.12 17.49
N TYR A 52 3.54 -10.34 16.39
CA TYR A 52 5.00 -10.34 16.33
C TYR A 52 5.53 -9.56 15.12
N TRP A 53 6.80 -9.17 15.20
CA TRP A 53 7.52 -8.53 14.11
C TRP A 53 7.69 -9.52 12.96
N THR A 54 7.32 -9.11 11.76
CA THR A 54 7.51 -9.88 10.54
C THR A 54 8.01 -8.98 9.42
N LYS A 55 8.69 -9.58 8.44
CA LYS A 55 9.05 -8.88 7.20
C LYS A 55 7.78 -8.71 6.37
N VAL A 56 7.59 -7.49 5.86
CA VAL A 56 6.47 -7.14 4.98
C VAL A 56 7.02 -6.76 3.61
N ASN A 57 6.44 -7.33 2.55
CA ASN A 57 6.73 -6.94 1.17
C ASN A 57 5.58 -6.10 0.62
N ILE A 58 5.90 -5.10 -0.20
CA ILE A 58 4.95 -4.15 -0.76
C ILE A 58 5.19 -4.08 -2.28
N ARG A 59 4.11 -4.05 -3.06
CA ARG A 59 4.16 -3.79 -4.51
C ARG A 59 3.02 -2.87 -4.97
N LEU A 60 3.26 -2.20 -6.09
CA LEU A 60 2.33 -1.35 -6.82
C LEU A 60 1.86 -2.10 -8.08
#